data_AF-A0AAW2YV54-F1
#
_entry.id   AF-A0AAW2YV54-F1
#
_cell.length_a   1.000
_cell.length_b   1.000
_cell.length_c   1.000
_cell.angle_alpha   90.00
_cell.angle_beta   90.00
_cell.angle_gamma   90.00
#
_symmetry.space_group_name_H-M   'P 1'
#
loop_
_entity.id
_entity.type
_entity.pdbx_description
1 polymer ?
#
loop_
_entity_poly.entity_id
_entity_poly.type
_entity_poly.pdbx_seq_one_letter_code
_entity_poly.pdbx_strand_id
1 'polypeptide(L)'
;MGDYENYLTLDDILSEEDAKYEFESYLRNNDKDNLLSFVTEYQEFLMLRDDNASSEKMSEHIEMIIQKYIEEDAPYLLTTCPEDYLSRFRHYHVLNNSKACLLSLESIYTEIYRQVKKIHFPEYLRSDEFAAYCHNSDHVTVVEEKTAAEELIRRKSSICVTLLEASSLASAVDLDCRIEQSNRVDEHLLNLKKRMEEKSAFLGM
;
A
#
# COMPACT_ATOMS: atom_id res chain seq x y z
N MET A 1 -14.26 -1.00 22.81
CA MET A 1 -13.45 -0.38 21.74
C MET A 1 -12.99 -1.50 20.85
N GLY A 2 -13.59 -1.64 19.67
CA GLY A 2 -13.35 -2.77 18.77
C GLY A 2 -12.06 -2.58 17.98
N ASP A 3 -11.40 -3.70 17.67
CA ASP A 3 -10.19 -3.77 16.84
C ASP A 3 -10.50 -3.39 15.38
N TYR A 4 -10.67 -2.09 15.09
CA TYR A 4 -10.75 -1.58 13.71
C TYR A 4 -9.43 -1.79 12.94
N GLU A 5 -8.31 -2.03 13.65
CA GLU A 5 -6.97 -2.27 13.10
C GLU A 5 -6.89 -3.48 12.15
N ASN A 6 -7.89 -4.38 12.14
CA ASN A 6 -7.88 -5.60 11.33
C ASN A 6 -8.76 -5.57 10.07
N TYR A 7 -9.50 -4.50 9.80
CA TYR A 7 -10.50 -4.49 8.71
C TYR A 7 -10.31 -3.43 7.63
N LEU A 8 -9.75 -2.26 7.95
CA LEU A 8 -9.53 -1.16 6.99
C LEU A 8 -8.09 -1.16 6.47
N THR A 9 -7.94 -1.22 5.15
CA THR A 9 -6.64 -1.06 4.49
C THR A 9 -6.45 0.39 4.03
N LEU A 10 -5.19 0.77 3.77
CA LEU A 10 -4.88 2.08 3.19
C LEU A 10 -5.63 2.27 1.86
N ASP A 11 -5.73 1.21 1.06
CA ASP A 11 -6.39 1.28 -0.25
C ASP A 11 -7.90 1.50 -0.10
N ASP A 12 -8.54 0.97 0.96
CA ASP A 12 -9.95 1.23 1.26
C ASP A 12 -10.18 2.72 1.60
N ILE A 13 -9.32 3.30 2.43
CA ILE A 13 -9.39 4.72 2.82
C ILE A 13 -9.10 5.64 1.63
N LEU A 14 -8.16 5.28 0.75
CA LEU A 14 -7.85 6.08 -0.43
C LEU A 14 -8.92 5.98 -1.54
N SER A 15 -9.79 4.96 -1.48
CA SER A 15 -10.86 4.73 -2.48
C SER A 15 -12.18 5.41 -2.13
N GLU A 16 -12.35 5.86 -0.88
CA GLU A 16 -13.55 6.55 -0.40
C GLU A 16 -13.22 8.04 -0.23
N GLU A 17 -14.03 8.92 -0.83
CA GLU A 17 -13.71 10.35 -0.98
C GLU A 17 -13.67 11.07 0.38
N ASP A 18 -14.62 10.77 1.27
CA ASP A 18 -14.69 11.40 2.60
C ASP A 18 -13.55 10.90 3.51
N ALA A 19 -13.30 9.58 3.51
CA ALA A 19 -12.22 8.96 4.26
C ALA A 19 -10.83 9.44 3.79
N LYS A 20 -10.65 9.57 2.48
CA LYS A 20 -9.44 10.13 1.88
C LYS A 20 -9.26 11.58 2.32
N TYR A 21 -10.31 12.39 2.28
CA TYR A 21 -10.27 13.78 2.72
C TYR A 21 -9.86 13.89 4.20
N GLU A 22 -10.41 13.07 5.08
CA GLU A 22 -10.04 13.06 6.50
C GLU A 22 -8.60 12.58 6.72
N PHE A 23 -8.14 11.58 5.96
CA PHE A 23 -6.75 11.14 6.01
C PHE A 23 -5.78 12.22 5.50
N GLU A 24 -6.13 12.94 4.44
CA GLU A 24 -5.38 14.11 3.94
C GLU A 24 -5.32 15.23 4.98
N SER A 25 -6.45 15.51 5.64
CA SER A 25 -6.55 16.49 6.73
C SER A 25 -5.63 16.11 7.90
N TYR A 26 -5.64 14.84 8.32
CA TYR A 26 -4.74 14.31 9.34
C TYR A 26 -3.27 14.50 8.95
N LEU A 27 -2.88 14.15 7.72
CA LEU A 27 -1.50 14.32 7.27
C LEU A 27 -1.09 15.80 7.23
N ARG A 28 -1.98 16.69 6.80
CA ARG A 28 -1.74 18.14 6.83
C ARG A 28 -1.53 18.68 8.24
N ASN A 29 -2.35 18.25 9.19
CA ASN A 29 -2.21 18.66 10.60
C ASN A 29 -0.91 18.17 11.25
N ASN A 30 -0.23 17.18 10.66
CA ASN A 30 1.02 16.60 11.14
C ASN A 30 2.24 16.96 10.26
N ASP A 31 2.11 17.94 9.37
CA ASP A 31 3.14 18.37 8.42
C ASP A 31 3.67 17.21 7.55
N LYS A 32 2.75 16.39 7.02
CA LYS A 32 3.00 15.20 6.17
C LYS A 32 2.13 15.18 4.91
N ASP A 33 1.47 16.28 4.57
CA ASP A 33 0.59 16.38 3.39
C ASP A 33 1.33 16.09 2.09
N ASN A 34 2.58 16.55 1.98
CA ASN A 34 3.44 16.31 0.82
C ASN A 34 3.61 14.82 0.47
N LEU A 35 3.53 13.91 1.44
CA LEU A 35 3.72 12.48 1.21
C LEU A 35 2.58 11.88 0.39
N LEU A 36 1.33 12.20 0.74
CA LEU A 36 0.17 11.67 0.05
C LEU A 36 -0.08 12.37 -1.28
N SER A 37 0.22 13.68 -1.37
CA SER A 37 0.22 14.41 -2.64
C SER A 37 1.22 13.80 -3.63
N PHE A 38 2.44 13.50 -3.19
CA PHE A 38 3.43 12.81 -4.02
C PHE A 38 2.98 11.42 -4.47
N VAL A 39 2.44 10.60 -3.55
CA VAL A 39 1.90 9.26 -3.88
C VAL A 39 0.82 9.37 -4.96
N THR A 40 -0.11 10.31 -4.81
CA THR A 40 -1.21 10.52 -5.76
C THR A 40 -0.70 10.98 -7.12
N GLU A 41 0.15 12.01 -7.18
CA GLU A 41 0.70 12.51 -8.44
C GLU A 41 1.57 11.47 -9.16
N TYR A 42 2.27 10.60 -8.43
CA TYR A 42 3.04 9.50 -9.01
C TYR A 42 2.13 8.38 -9.53
N GLN A 43 1.03 8.07 -8.84
CA GLN A 43 0.03 7.12 -9.35
C GLN A 43 -0.62 7.62 -10.64
N GLU A 44 -0.91 8.92 -10.75
CA GLU A 44 -1.38 9.54 -12.00
C GLU A 44 -0.35 9.37 -13.13
N PHE A 45 0.94 9.53 -12.84
CA PHE A 45 2.00 9.26 -13.80
C PHE A 45 2.01 7.79 -14.25
N LEU A 46 1.83 6.83 -13.35
CA LEU A 46 1.75 5.40 -13.70
C LEU A 46 0.56 5.13 -14.64
N MET A 47 -0.60 5.74 -14.37
CA MET A 47 -1.77 5.64 -15.24
C MET A 47 -1.48 6.21 -16.65
N LEU A 48 -0.85 7.38 -16.72
CA LEU A 48 -0.44 7.98 -18.01
C LEU A 48 0.52 7.07 -18.79
N ARG A 49 1.44 6.42 -18.09
CA ARG A 49 2.40 5.47 -18.70
C ARG A 49 1.68 4.23 -19.23
N ASP A 50 0.76 3.68 -18.46
CA ASP A 50 0.02 2.47 -18.82
C ASP A 50 -0.97 2.74 -19.99
N ASP A 51 -1.52 3.95 -20.07
CA ASP A 51 -2.32 4.44 -21.20
C ASP A 51 -1.49 4.74 -22.47
N ASN A 52 -0.17 4.51 -22.43
CA ASN A 52 0.77 4.83 -23.51
C ASN A 52 0.67 6.30 -23.96
N ALA A 53 0.58 7.23 -23.01
CA ALA A 53 0.62 8.66 -23.29
C ALA A 53 1.88 9.06 -24.07
N SER A 54 1.86 10.25 -24.70
CA SER A 54 3.03 10.74 -25.45
C SER A 54 4.25 10.90 -24.54
N SER A 55 5.44 10.66 -25.09
CA SER A 55 6.70 10.85 -24.37
C SER A 55 6.85 12.27 -23.82
N GLU A 56 6.32 13.28 -24.52
CA GLU A 56 6.31 14.67 -24.10
C GLU A 56 5.46 14.85 -22.83
N LYS A 57 4.21 14.39 -22.84
CA LYS A 57 3.30 14.47 -21.70
C LYS A 57 3.85 13.73 -20.46
N MET A 58 4.45 12.55 -20.66
CA MET A 58 5.09 11.82 -19.57
C MET A 58 6.30 12.59 -19.01
N SER A 59 7.10 13.22 -19.86
CA SER A 59 8.27 13.99 -19.42
C SER A 59 7.86 15.25 -18.66
N GLU A 60 6.84 15.97 -19.12
CA GLU A 60 6.28 17.13 -18.42
C GLU A 60 5.77 16.76 -17.03
N HIS A 61 5.07 15.63 -16.90
CA HIS A 61 4.55 15.18 -15.61
C HIS A 61 5.67 14.76 -14.64
N ILE A 62 6.72 14.09 -15.14
CA ILE A 62 7.90 13.77 -14.34
C ILE A 62 8.60 15.05 -13.87
N GLU A 63 8.79 16.01 -14.76
CA GLU A 63 9.44 17.29 -14.44
C GLU A 63 8.67 18.04 -13.35
N MET A 64 7.33 18.05 -13.43
CA MET A 64 6.48 18.60 -12.38
C MET A 64 6.71 17.91 -11.03
N ILE A 65 6.79 16.57 -11.00
CA ILE A 65 7.06 15.81 -9.78
C ILE A 65 8.44 16.19 -9.20
N ILE A 66 9.45 16.32 -10.05
CA ILE A 66 10.82 16.68 -9.64
C ILE A 66 10.83 18.04 -8.96
N GLN A 67 10.29 19.06 -9.61
CA GLN A 67 10.28 20.44 -9.13
C GLN A 67 9.47 20.61 -7.85
N LYS A 68 8.39 19.84 -7.66
CA LYS A 68 7.53 19.93 -6.47
C LYS A 68 8.09 19.21 -5.25
N TYR A 69 8.75 18.05 -5.45
CA TYR A 69 8.99 17.09 -4.36
C TYR A 69 10.46 16.69 -4.17
N ILE A 70 11.32 16.86 -5.19
CA ILE A 70 12.67 16.25 -5.22
C ILE A 70 13.79 17.28 -5.21
N GLU A 71 13.64 18.42 -5.89
CA GLU A 71 14.67 19.47 -5.92
C GLU A 71 14.97 20.03 -4.53
N GLU A 72 16.18 20.57 -4.36
CA GLU A 72 16.69 21.00 -3.06
C GLU A 72 15.88 22.20 -2.48
N ASP A 73 15.33 23.00 -3.37
CA ASP A 73 14.45 24.15 -3.14
C ASP A 73 12.97 23.85 -3.42
N ALA A 74 12.61 22.57 -3.58
CA ALA A 74 11.25 22.17 -3.88
C ALA A 74 10.27 22.58 -2.76
N PRO A 75 9.10 23.16 -3.11
CA PRO A 75 8.14 23.67 -2.13
C PRO A 75 7.56 22.59 -1.21
N TYR A 76 7.52 21.34 -1.68
CA TYR A 76 7.00 20.19 -0.93
C TYR A 76 8.05 19.08 -0.78
N LEU A 77 9.34 19.46 -0.67
CA LEU A 77 10.47 18.54 -0.56
C LEU A 77 10.18 17.38 0.40
N LEU A 78 10.41 16.15 -0.07
CA LEU A 78 10.20 14.90 0.67
C LEU A 78 11.29 14.69 1.73
N THR A 79 11.27 15.50 2.79
CA THR A 79 12.26 15.48 3.89
C THR A 79 12.32 14.16 4.67
N THR A 80 11.26 13.34 4.59
CA THR A 80 11.25 12.00 5.20
C THR A 80 11.84 10.92 4.30
N CYS A 81 12.09 11.22 3.02
CA CYS A 81 12.81 10.31 2.13
C CYS A 81 14.30 10.30 2.55
N PRO A 82 14.95 9.13 2.67
CA PRO A 82 16.36 9.10 2.99
C PRO A 82 17.18 9.81 1.91
N GLU A 83 18.11 10.66 2.32
CA GLU A 83 18.90 11.51 1.42
C GLU A 83 19.63 10.72 0.33
N ASP A 84 20.02 9.48 0.60
CA ASP A 84 20.65 8.59 -0.40
C ASP A 84 19.78 8.37 -1.65
N TYR A 85 18.45 8.35 -1.51
CA TYR A 85 17.53 8.20 -2.64
C TYR A 85 17.42 9.50 -3.45
N LEU A 86 17.30 10.64 -2.75
CA LEU A 86 17.20 11.96 -3.37
C LEU A 86 18.50 12.34 -4.09
N SER A 87 19.64 12.16 -3.42
CA SER A 87 20.97 12.38 -3.99
C SER A 87 21.24 11.49 -5.20
N ARG A 88 20.84 10.22 -5.17
CA ARG A 88 20.97 9.31 -6.32
C ARG A 88 20.11 9.77 -7.51
N PHE A 89 18.88 10.20 -7.25
CA PHE A 89 18.00 10.74 -8.27
C PHE A 89 18.63 11.98 -8.93
N ARG A 90 19.05 12.96 -8.12
CA ARG A 90 19.66 14.20 -8.61
C ARG A 90 20.92 13.92 -9.43
N HIS A 91 21.73 12.95 -9.03
CA HIS A 91 22.90 12.52 -9.81
C HIS A 91 22.51 12.01 -11.22
N TYR A 92 21.50 11.14 -11.33
CA TYR A 92 21.05 10.66 -12.64
C TYR A 92 20.39 11.74 -13.48
N HIS A 93 19.70 12.67 -12.83
CA HIS A 93 19.07 13.81 -13.49
C HIS A 93 20.11 14.71 -14.16
N VAL A 94 21.18 15.08 -13.44
CA VAL A 94 22.31 15.87 -13.98
C VAL A 94 23.00 15.17 -15.14
N LEU A 95 23.05 13.83 -15.14
CA LEU A 95 23.63 13.03 -16.22
C LEU A 95 22.70 12.83 -17.43
N ASN A 96 21.49 13.39 -17.42
CA ASN A 96 20.46 13.16 -18.45
C ASN A 96 20.18 11.66 -18.70
N ASN A 97 20.29 10.82 -17.66
CA ASN A 97 20.03 9.39 -17.77
C ASN A 97 18.57 9.07 -17.43
N SER A 98 17.67 9.31 -18.39
CA SER A 98 16.21 9.18 -18.22
C SER A 98 15.78 7.83 -17.64
N LYS A 99 16.38 6.72 -18.08
CA LYS A 99 16.05 5.38 -17.57
C LYS A 99 16.43 5.23 -16.10
N ALA A 100 17.59 5.73 -15.69
CA ALA A 100 18.03 5.68 -14.30
C ALA A 100 17.22 6.62 -13.41
N CYS A 101 16.82 7.80 -13.92
CA CYS A 101 15.91 8.71 -13.22
C CYS A 101 14.57 8.05 -12.91
N LEU A 102 13.96 7.37 -13.91
CA LEU A 102 12.69 6.67 -13.73
C LEU A 102 12.77 5.58 -12.64
N LEU A 103 13.81 4.73 -12.69
CA LEU A 103 14.01 3.69 -11.67
C LEU A 103 14.26 4.28 -10.27
N SER A 104 14.99 5.39 -10.21
CA SER A 104 15.24 6.08 -8.95
C SER A 104 13.97 6.74 -8.40
N LEU A 105 13.13 7.30 -9.26
CA LEU A 105 11.85 7.89 -8.87
C LEU A 105 10.88 6.81 -8.37
N GLU A 106 10.85 5.65 -9.02
CA GLU A 106 10.09 4.48 -8.55
C GLU A 106 10.54 3.99 -7.17
N SER A 107 11.86 4.05 -6.92
CA SER A 107 12.41 3.73 -5.60
C SER A 107 11.97 4.72 -4.52
N ILE A 108 11.94 6.02 -4.84
CA ILE A 108 11.43 7.07 -3.95
C ILE A 108 9.94 6.84 -3.66
N TYR A 109 9.14 6.62 -4.71
CA TYR A 109 7.71 6.27 -4.58
C TYR A 109 7.48 5.08 -3.64
N THR A 110 8.22 3.99 -3.85
CA THR A 110 8.08 2.78 -3.04
C THR A 110 8.36 3.06 -1.56
N GLU A 111 9.38 3.87 -1.28
CA GLU A 111 9.75 4.23 0.09
C GLU A 111 8.72 5.15 0.75
N ILE A 112 8.24 6.18 0.05
CA ILE A 112 7.20 7.07 0.60
C ILE A 112 5.89 6.31 0.81
N TYR A 113 5.44 5.52 -0.16
CA TYR A 113 4.23 4.70 -0.01
C TYR A 113 4.37 3.73 1.17
N ARG A 114 5.54 3.12 1.37
CA ARG A 114 5.83 2.28 2.54
C ARG A 114 5.70 3.07 3.84
N GLN A 115 6.23 4.29 3.92
CA GLN A 115 6.11 5.14 5.11
C GLN A 115 4.65 5.50 5.40
N VAL A 116 3.90 5.96 4.40
CA VAL A 116 2.46 6.23 4.53
C VAL A 116 1.74 5.00 5.06
N LYS A 117 1.96 3.82 4.46
CA LYS A 117 1.27 2.57 4.83
C LYS A 117 1.66 2.00 6.19
N LYS A 118 2.94 2.10 6.59
CA LYS A 118 3.47 1.42 7.79
C LYS A 118 3.55 2.33 9.01
N ILE A 119 3.59 3.65 8.82
CA ILE A 119 3.80 4.62 9.91
C ILE A 119 2.54 5.46 10.05
N HIS A 120 2.24 6.30 9.04
CA HIS A 120 1.20 7.32 9.17
C HIS A 120 -0.22 6.76 9.16
N PHE A 121 -0.46 5.71 8.37
CA PHE A 121 -1.77 5.09 8.29
C PHE A 121 -2.19 4.43 9.62
N PRO A 122 -1.35 3.59 10.27
CA PRO A 122 -1.64 3.10 11.62
C PRO A 122 -1.78 4.19 12.68
N GLU A 123 -1.06 5.32 12.56
CA GLU A 123 -1.21 6.45 13.48
C GLU A 123 -2.57 7.14 13.28
N TYR A 124 -2.98 7.37 12.02
CA TYR A 124 -4.29 7.90 11.66
C TYR A 124 -5.42 7.04 12.24
N LEU A 125 -5.37 5.71 12.09
CA LEU A 125 -6.40 4.82 12.63
C LEU A 125 -6.55 4.89 14.16
N ARG A 126 -5.56 5.45 14.87
CA ARG A 126 -5.59 5.68 16.33
C ARG A 126 -5.81 7.14 16.71
N SER A 127 -5.96 8.03 15.74
CA SER A 127 -6.10 9.46 15.93
C SER A 127 -7.52 9.83 16.37
N ASP A 128 -7.66 10.98 17.04
CA ASP A 128 -8.96 11.54 17.40
C ASP A 128 -9.75 11.97 16.14
N GLU A 129 -9.05 12.36 15.07
CA GLU A 129 -9.62 12.68 13.77
C GLU A 129 -10.35 11.48 13.15
N PHE A 130 -9.71 10.31 13.13
CA PHE A 130 -10.36 9.09 12.62
C PHE A 130 -11.53 8.66 13.52
N ALA A 131 -11.40 8.80 14.84
CA ALA A 131 -12.50 8.53 15.77
C ALA A 131 -13.69 9.48 15.51
N ALA A 132 -13.42 10.76 15.28
CA ALA A 132 -14.44 11.76 14.95
C ALA A 132 -15.11 11.47 13.60
N TYR A 133 -14.34 11.09 12.57
CA TYR A 133 -14.87 10.63 11.29
C TYR A 133 -15.85 9.48 11.51
N CYS A 134 -15.45 8.42 12.22
CA CYS A 134 -16.30 7.25 12.50
C CYS A 134 -17.59 7.61 13.27
N HIS A 135 -17.55 8.66 14.11
CA HIS A 135 -18.69 9.11 14.91
C HIS A 135 -19.64 10.05 14.17
N ASN A 136 -19.13 10.86 13.23
CA ASN A 136 -19.92 11.80 12.43
C ASN A 136 -20.46 11.18 11.15
N SER A 137 -19.86 10.07 10.70
CA SER A 137 -20.38 9.29 9.60
C SER A 137 -21.56 8.44 10.08
N ASP A 138 -22.79 8.82 9.72
CA ASP A 138 -23.98 7.94 9.77
C ASP A 138 -23.79 6.64 8.94
N HIS A 139 -22.65 6.51 8.23
CA HIS A 139 -22.22 5.36 7.43
C HIS A 139 -21.74 4.14 8.23
N VAL A 140 -21.73 4.16 9.57
CA VAL A 140 -21.55 2.95 10.39
C VAL A 140 -22.90 2.39 10.85
N THR A 141 -23.85 2.29 9.93
CA THR A 141 -24.97 1.35 10.03
C THR A 141 -24.93 0.49 8.76
N VAL A 142 -25.05 -0.84 8.91
CA VAL A 142 -24.89 -1.88 7.87
C VAL A 142 -23.45 -2.41 7.64
N VAL A 143 -22.78 -2.82 8.72
CA VAL A 143 -22.10 -4.14 8.73
C VAL A 143 -22.63 -4.94 9.92
N GLU A 144 -23.95 -4.96 10.07
CA GLU A 144 -24.58 -6.02 10.86
C GLU A 144 -24.54 -7.31 10.04
N GLU A 145 -23.71 -8.24 10.48
CA GLU A 145 -23.85 -9.68 10.25
C GLU A 145 -23.92 -10.19 8.80
N LYS A 146 -23.15 -9.63 7.87
CA LYS A 146 -22.60 -10.51 6.80
C LYS A 146 -21.47 -11.30 7.40
N THR A 147 -21.85 -12.47 7.93
CA THR A 147 -21.00 -13.39 8.68
C THR A 147 -19.58 -13.42 8.11
N ALA A 148 -18.58 -13.27 8.96
CA ALA A 148 -17.16 -13.32 8.61
C ALA A 148 -16.78 -14.54 7.73
N ALA A 149 -17.62 -15.57 7.69
CA ALA A 149 -17.54 -16.70 6.78
C ALA A 149 -17.77 -16.32 5.29
N GLU A 150 -18.76 -15.48 4.96
CA GLU A 150 -19.06 -15.08 3.57
C GLU A 150 -17.97 -14.19 2.97
N GLU A 151 -17.43 -13.25 3.76
CA GLU A 151 -16.32 -12.40 3.33
C GLU A 151 -15.01 -13.20 3.19
N LEU A 152 -14.78 -14.20 4.06
CA LEU A 152 -13.66 -15.14 3.94
C LEU A 152 -13.80 -16.05 2.71
N ILE A 153 -15.02 -16.47 2.36
CA ILE A 153 -15.31 -17.26 1.15
C ILE A 153 -15.14 -16.41 -0.11
N ARG A 154 -15.52 -15.13 -0.08
CA ARG A 154 -15.32 -14.18 -1.19
C ARG A 154 -13.83 -13.88 -1.41
N ARG A 155 -13.08 -13.61 -0.33
CA ARG A 155 -11.62 -13.40 -0.38
C ARG A 155 -10.88 -14.65 -0.84
N LYS A 156 -11.25 -15.85 -0.37
CA LYS A 156 -10.65 -17.12 -0.84
C LYS A 156 -10.98 -17.41 -2.31
N SER A 157 -12.19 -17.08 -2.76
CA SER A 157 -12.58 -17.23 -4.17
C SER A 157 -11.84 -16.25 -5.07
N SER A 158 -11.62 -15.00 -4.62
CA SER A 158 -10.84 -13.99 -5.35
C SER A 158 -9.35 -14.33 -5.44
N ILE A 159 -8.76 -14.89 -4.38
CA ILE A 159 -7.37 -15.39 -4.38
C ILE A 159 -7.20 -16.59 -5.32
N CYS A 160 -8.20 -17.50 -5.42
CA CYS A 160 -8.16 -18.59 -6.40
C CYS A 160 -8.26 -18.09 -7.85
N VAL A 161 -9.00 -17.01 -8.12
CA VAL A 161 -9.10 -16.43 -9.47
C VAL A 161 -7.82 -15.67 -9.85
N THR A 162 -7.23 -14.91 -8.94
CA THR A 162 -5.94 -14.22 -9.19
C THR A 162 -4.75 -15.19 -9.26
N LEU A 163 -4.78 -16.32 -8.55
CA LEU A 163 -3.76 -17.36 -8.71
C LEU A 163 -3.90 -18.13 -10.03
N LEU A 164 -5.12 -18.29 -10.57
CA LEU A 164 -5.32 -18.90 -11.90
C LEU A 164 -4.92 -17.96 -13.05
N GLU A 165 -5.10 -16.64 -12.88
CA GLU A 165 -4.65 -15.65 -13.87
C GLU A 165 -3.13 -15.40 -13.80
N ALA A 166 -2.55 -15.36 -12.59
CA ALA A 166 -1.09 -15.25 -12.39
C ALA A 166 -0.32 -16.53 -12.78
N SER A 167 -0.98 -17.69 -12.82
CA SER A 167 -0.40 -18.95 -13.31
C SER A 167 -0.20 -18.98 -14.84
N SER A 168 -0.75 -18.02 -15.58
CA SER A 168 -0.57 -17.94 -17.03
C SER A 168 0.65 -17.11 -17.47
N LEU A 169 1.32 -16.41 -16.55
CA LEU A 169 2.39 -15.44 -16.88
C LEU A 169 3.75 -15.64 -16.19
N ALA A 170 3.93 -16.65 -15.32
CA ALA A 170 5.20 -16.85 -14.61
C ALA A 170 6.02 -18.03 -15.19
N SER A 171 7.22 -17.70 -15.66
CA SER A 171 8.27 -18.60 -16.14
C SER A 171 8.54 -19.79 -15.22
N ALA A 172 8.76 -20.97 -15.81
CA ALA A 172 8.87 -22.29 -15.18
C ALA A 172 10.00 -22.46 -14.13
N VAL A 173 10.83 -21.43 -13.88
CA VAL A 173 11.92 -21.48 -12.90
C VAL A 173 11.45 -21.07 -11.49
N ASP A 174 10.32 -20.38 -11.38
CA ASP A 174 9.80 -19.86 -10.09
C ASP A 174 8.77 -20.78 -9.42
N LEU A 175 8.37 -21.86 -10.10
CA LEU A 175 7.32 -22.78 -9.63
C LEU A 175 7.85 -23.76 -8.57
N ASP A 176 9.08 -24.28 -8.71
CA ASP A 176 9.64 -25.26 -7.78
C ASP A 176 9.93 -24.64 -6.39
N CYS A 177 10.41 -23.39 -6.36
CA CYS A 177 10.63 -22.63 -5.11
C CYS A 177 9.32 -22.34 -4.37
N ARG A 178 8.23 -22.11 -5.13
CA ARG A 178 6.90 -21.81 -4.57
C ARG A 178 6.17 -23.06 -4.09
N ILE A 179 6.36 -24.21 -4.74
CA ILE A 179 5.83 -25.50 -4.28
C ILE A 179 6.52 -25.92 -2.96
N GLU A 180 7.83 -25.70 -2.82
CA GLU A 180 8.52 -25.93 -1.53
C GLU A 180 8.02 -25.01 -0.41
N GLN A 181 7.71 -23.75 -0.70
CA GLN A 181 7.13 -22.83 0.29
C GLN A 181 5.69 -23.20 0.67
N SER A 182 4.87 -23.63 -0.30
CA SER A 182 3.50 -24.11 -0.04
C SER A 182 3.49 -25.37 0.82
N ASN A 183 4.34 -26.35 0.51
CA ASN A 183 4.46 -27.59 1.28
C ASN A 183 4.92 -27.33 2.72
N ARG A 184 5.80 -26.33 2.94
CA ARG A 184 6.21 -25.89 4.29
C ARG A 184 5.09 -25.24 5.09
N VAL A 185 4.20 -24.50 4.44
CA VAL A 185 3.03 -23.91 5.10
C VAL A 185 2.02 -24.99 5.49
N ASP A 186 1.78 -25.97 4.62
CA ASP A 186 0.88 -27.08 4.89
C ASP A 186 1.38 -27.97 6.04
N GLU A 187 2.69 -28.24 6.11
CA GLU A 187 3.30 -28.97 7.22
C GLU A 187 3.22 -28.20 8.55
N HIS A 188 3.34 -26.87 8.50
CA HIS A 188 3.18 -26.01 9.67
C HIS A 188 1.73 -25.99 10.19
N LEU A 189 0.75 -25.91 9.28
CA LEU A 189 -0.67 -25.94 9.62
C LEU A 189 -1.10 -27.31 10.17
N LEU A 190 -0.55 -28.40 9.62
CA LEU A 190 -0.81 -29.75 10.12
C LEU A 190 -0.26 -29.96 11.54
N ASN A 191 0.94 -29.45 11.82
CA ASN A 191 1.54 -29.48 13.16
C ASN A 191 0.80 -28.61 14.17
N LEU A 192 0.28 -27.46 13.74
CA LEU A 192 -0.57 -26.58 14.57
C LEU A 192 -1.89 -27.25 14.93
N LYS A 193 -2.54 -27.90 13.95
CA LYS A 193 -3.78 -28.65 14.16
C LYS A 193 -3.58 -29.80 15.14
N LYS A 194 -2.50 -30.58 15.00
CA LYS A 194 -2.16 -31.66 15.92
C LYS A 194 -1.94 -31.18 17.36
N ARG A 195 -1.23 -30.05 17.54
CA ARG A 195 -1.01 -29.44 18.87
C ARG A 195 -2.30 -28.89 19.49
N MET A 196 -3.24 -28.43 18.68
CA MET A 196 -4.56 -28.00 19.15
C MET A 196 -5.42 -29.18 19.60
N GLU A 197 -5.41 -30.28 18.85
CA GLU A 197 -6.11 -31.53 19.19
C GLU A 197 -5.53 -32.17 20.47
N GLU A 198 -4.21 -32.18 20.63
CA GLU A 198 -3.54 -32.64 21.86
C GLU A 198 -3.88 -31.76 23.08
N LYS A 199 -3.96 -30.44 22.91
CA LYS A 199 -4.36 -29.51 23.98
C LYS A 199 -5.84 -29.63 24.35
N SER A 200 -6.72 -29.87 23.39
CA SER A 200 -8.15 -30.04 23.65
C SER A 200 -8.46 -31.40 24.29
N ALA A 201 -7.66 -32.44 24.01
CA ALA A 201 -7.69 -33.70 24.76
C ALA A 201 -7.22 -33.53 26.22
N PHE A 202 -6.27 -32.63 26.49
CA PHE A 202 -5.77 -32.36 27.85
C PHE A 202 -6.73 -31.52 28.72
N LEU A 203 -7.57 -30.69 28.11
CA LEU A 203 -8.57 -29.85 28.81
C LEU A 203 -9.95 -30.52 28.94
N GLY A 204 -10.11 -31.73 28.39
CA GLY A 204 -11.33 -32.55 28.45
C GLY A 204 -11.30 -33.69 29.47
N MET A 205 -10.35 -33.70 30.41
CA MET A 205 -10.29 -34.62 31.56
C MET A 205 -10.46 -33.87 32.88
#